data_AF-A0A3D3AC99-F1
#
_entry.id   AF-A0A3D3AC99-F1
#
_cell.length_a   1.000
_cell.length_b   1.000
_cell.length_c   1.000
_cell.angle_alpha   90.00
_cell.angle_beta   90.00
_cell.angle_gamma   90.00
#
_symmetry.space_group_name_H-M   'P 1'
#
loop_
_entity.id
_entity.type
_entity.pdbx_description
1 polymer ?
#
loop_
_entity_poly.entity_id
_entity_poly.type
_entity_poly.pdbx_seq_one_letter_code
_entity_poly.pdbx_strand_id
1 'polypeptide(L)'
;HLKMLKGDFGGFAVDRFEHSLQTATRAHKDGRDEEYVVCALLHDIGDLLGTFNHAELGATILKPFISEQNYFMLQNHGVFQGYYFFHHIGLDRDARDAFRDHEHFEYTAQFCHLYDQSSFDPNYESLPLEFFEPMVRKVMERPRASIYMKEDGETAI
;
A
#
# COMPACT_ATOMS: atom_id res chain seq x y z
N HIS A 1 3.93 14.07 -2.90
CA HIS A 1 3.10 13.58 -1.79
C HIS A 1 3.86 12.59 -0.92
N LEU A 2 4.31 11.43 -1.42
CA LEU A 2 5.00 10.43 -0.57
C LEU A 2 6.16 11.00 0.30
N LYS A 3 7.01 11.88 -0.25
CA LYS A 3 8.10 12.55 0.52
C LYS A 3 7.62 13.34 1.75
N MET A 4 6.33 13.69 1.85
CA MET A 4 5.74 14.40 3.00
C MET A 4 5.53 13.50 4.21
N LEU A 5 5.60 12.17 4.05
CA LEU A 5 5.57 11.22 5.17
C LEU A 5 6.88 11.21 5.97
N LYS A 6 7.92 11.89 5.48
CA LYS A 6 9.23 11.94 6.12
C LYS A 6 9.14 12.66 7.47
N GLY A 7 9.69 12.05 8.51
CA GLY A 7 9.67 12.56 9.89
C GLY A 7 8.37 12.28 10.66
N ASP A 8 7.36 11.65 10.05
CA ASP A 8 6.19 11.14 10.77
C ASP A 8 6.43 9.70 11.22
N PHE A 9 6.70 9.52 12.52
CA PHE A 9 7.07 8.22 13.08
C PHE A 9 5.88 7.41 13.60
N GLY A 10 4.76 8.03 13.94
CA GLY A 10 3.61 7.31 14.53
C GLY A 10 3.93 6.46 15.78
N GLY A 11 5.08 6.65 16.43
CA GLY A 11 5.56 5.81 17.53
C GLY A 11 6.48 4.65 17.14
N PHE A 12 6.83 4.50 15.86
CA PHE A 12 7.72 3.46 15.35
C PHE A 12 9.20 3.90 15.30
N ALA A 13 10.08 2.94 15.03
CA ALA A 13 11.53 3.17 14.94
C ALA A 13 11.98 3.85 13.64
N VAL A 14 11.11 3.89 12.63
CA VAL A 14 11.32 4.54 11.33
C VAL A 14 10.13 5.43 11.02
N ASP A 15 10.33 6.43 10.15
CA ASP A 15 9.22 7.25 9.68
C ASP A 15 8.42 6.54 8.59
N ARG A 16 7.19 7.01 8.33
CA ARG A 16 6.27 6.44 7.34
C ARG A 16 6.82 6.45 5.92
N PHE A 17 7.72 7.40 5.61
CA PHE A 17 8.40 7.43 4.32
C PHE A 17 9.38 6.25 4.18
N GLU A 18 10.22 6.03 5.19
CA GLU A 18 11.12 4.88 5.24
C GLU A 18 10.35 3.57 5.28
N HIS A 19 9.28 3.47 6.07
CA HIS A 19 8.38 2.32 6.08
C HIS A 19 7.87 1.97 4.66
N SER A 20 7.41 2.99 3.92
CA SER A 20 6.97 2.82 2.53
C SER A 20 8.09 2.30 1.62
N LEU A 21 9.32 2.82 1.77
CA LEU A 21 10.48 2.35 1.00
C LEU A 21 10.89 0.93 1.38
N GLN A 22 10.84 0.56 2.66
CA GLN A 22 11.13 -0.80 3.12
C GLN A 22 10.14 -1.80 2.53
N THR A 23 8.85 -1.50 2.60
CA THR A 23 7.78 -2.37 2.09
C THR A 23 7.93 -2.59 0.58
N ALA A 24 8.15 -1.52 -0.19
CA ALA A 24 8.42 -1.62 -1.62
C ALA A 24 9.71 -2.37 -1.95
N THR A 25 10.79 -2.13 -1.19
CA THR A 25 12.08 -2.80 -1.39
C THR A 25 11.98 -4.30 -1.12
N ARG A 26 11.26 -4.71 -0.07
CA ARG A 26 11.02 -6.13 0.23
C ARG A 26 10.21 -6.80 -0.88
N ALA A 27 9.11 -6.19 -1.31
CA ALA A 27 8.29 -6.70 -2.41
C ALA A 27 9.09 -6.83 -3.72
N HIS A 28 9.92 -5.83 -4.04
CA HIS A 28 10.77 -5.85 -5.22
C HIS A 28 11.83 -6.97 -5.15
N LYS A 29 12.52 -7.12 -4.02
CA LYS A 29 13.51 -8.19 -3.80
C LYS A 29 12.89 -9.60 -3.85
N ASP A 30 11.60 -9.72 -3.51
CA ASP A 30 10.83 -10.95 -3.63
C ASP A 30 10.31 -11.23 -5.06
N GLY A 31 10.66 -10.37 -6.04
CA GLY A 31 10.31 -10.58 -7.44
C GLY A 31 8.86 -10.30 -7.80
N ARG A 32 8.15 -9.50 -6.98
CA ARG A 32 6.79 -9.04 -7.30
C ARG A 32 6.79 -8.12 -8.53
N ASP A 33 5.66 -8.10 -9.24
CA ASP A 33 5.49 -7.25 -10.41
C ASP A 33 5.44 -5.75 -10.05
N GLU A 34 5.59 -4.89 -11.07
CA GLU A 34 5.65 -3.44 -10.87
C GLU A 34 4.38 -2.85 -10.24
N GLU A 35 3.19 -3.38 -10.54
CA GLU A 35 1.93 -2.89 -9.95
C GLU A 35 1.92 -3.18 -8.45
N TYR A 36 2.30 -4.40 -8.06
CA TYR A 36 2.43 -4.80 -6.67
C TYR A 36 3.44 -3.93 -5.91
N VAL A 37 4.63 -3.73 -6.49
CA VAL A 37 5.69 -2.91 -5.89
C VAL A 37 5.23 -1.46 -5.70
N VAL A 38 4.49 -0.91 -6.67
CA VAL A 38 3.90 0.44 -6.57
C VAL A 38 2.81 0.49 -5.50
N CYS A 39 1.96 -0.53 -5.39
CA CYS A 39 0.97 -0.62 -4.31
C CYS A 39 1.66 -0.69 -2.94
N ALA A 40 2.71 -1.50 -2.79
CA ALA A 40 3.52 -1.58 -1.59
C ALA A 40 4.17 -0.24 -1.22
N LEU A 41 4.68 0.51 -2.20
CA LEU A 41 5.27 1.84 -1.99
C LEU A 41 4.24 2.87 -1.53
N LEU A 42 2.99 2.75 -1.97
CA LEU A 42 1.98 3.80 -1.82
C LEU A 42 0.84 3.43 -0.88
N HIS A 43 0.89 2.27 -0.20
CA HIS A 43 -0.20 1.78 0.64
C HIS A 43 -0.62 2.78 1.74
N ASP A 44 0.36 3.47 2.33
CA ASP A 44 0.17 4.47 3.38
C ASP A 44 0.11 5.93 2.87
N ILE A 45 0.06 6.18 1.55
CA ILE A 45 0.05 7.56 1.04
C ILE A 45 -1.15 8.39 1.56
N GLY A 46 -2.23 7.72 1.95
CA GLY A 46 -3.43 8.33 2.52
C GLY A 46 -3.24 8.94 3.91
N ASP A 47 -2.18 8.58 4.64
CA ASP A 47 -1.95 9.05 6.01
C ASP A 47 -1.84 10.58 6.14
N LEU A 48 -1.42 11.23 5.05
CA LEU A 48 -1.29 12.69 4.98
C LEU A 48 -2.61 13.43 5.17
N LEU A 49 -3.74 12.84 4.77
CA LEU A 49 -5.03 13.53 4.71
C LEU A 49 -6.16 12.73 5.39
N GLY A 50 -6.00 11.43 5.59
CA GLY A 50 -7.02 10.52 6.09
C GLY A 50 -6.51 9.65 7.22
N THR A 51 -6.00 10.22 8.32
CA THR A 51 -5.42 9.45 9.45
C THR A 51 -6.32 8.30 9.93
N PHE A 52 -7.65 8.49 9.93
CA PHE A 52 -8.61 7.49 10.39
C PHE A 52 -9.08 6.50 9.31
N ASN A 53 -8.72 6.72 8.04
CA ASN A 53 -9.15 5.90 6.91
C ASN A 53 -8.11 5.92 5.76
N HIS A 54 -6.81 5.93 6.11
CA HIS A 54 -5.72 6.16 5.17
C HIS A 54 -5.70 5.11 4.05
N ALA A 55 -5.99 3.86 4.40
CA ALA A 55 -6.07 2.74 3.49
C ALA A 55 -7.12 2.97 2.39
N GLU A 56 -8.31 3.45 2.76
CA GLU A 56 -9.36 3.79 1.80
C GLU A 56 -8.96 4.95 0.88
N LEU A 57 -8.30 5.97 1.44
CA LEU A 57 -7.83 7.11 0.64
C LEU A 57 -6.74 6.70 -0.34
N GLY A 58 -5.75 5.94 0.10
CA GLY A 58 -4.69 5.40 -0.77
C GLY A 58 -5.25 4.52 -1.88
N ALA A 59 -6.16 3.60 -1.52
CA ALA A 59 -6.85 2.76 -2.49
C ALA A 59 -7.66 3.58 -3.51
N THR A 60 -8.33 4.65 -3.07
CA THR A 60 -9.10 5.54 -3.96
C THR A 60 -8.22 6.23 -5.00
N ILE A 61 -7.03 6.69 -4.60
CA ILE A 61 -6.06 7.32 -5.51
C ILE A 61 -5.60 6.33 -6.59
N LEU A 62 -5.35 5.07 -6.21
CA LEU A 62 -4.78 4.07 -7.12
C LEU A 62 -5.81 3.26 -7.89
N LYS A 63 -7.07 3.23 -7.46
CA LYS A 63 -8.16 2.45 -8.08
C LYS A 63 -8.21 2.52 -9.61
N PRO A 64 -8.02 3.68 -10.27
CA PRO A 64 -8.08 3.72 -11.73
C PRO A 64 -6.96 2.95 -12.43
N PHE A 65 -5.85 2.63 -11.75
CA PHE A 65 -4.59 2.19 -12.36
C PHE A 65 -4.22 0.74 -12.05
N ILE A 66 -4.92 0.11 -11.10
CA ILE A 66 -4.55 -1.19 -10.53
C ILE A 66 -5.64 -2.24 -10.75
N SER A 67 -5.33 -3.50 -10.47
CA SER A 67 -6.25 -4.62 -10.46
C SER A 67 -7.17 -4.59 -9.25
N GLU A 68 -8.33 -5.26 -9.36
CA GLU A 68 -9.26 -5.45 -8.23
C GLU A 68 -8.58 -6.11 -7.02
N GLN A 69 -7.65 -7.03 -7.26
CA GLN A 69 -6.88 -7.69 -6.21
C GLN A 69 -6.00 -6.72 -5.42
N ASN A 70 -5.25 -5.85 -6.10
CA ASN A 70 -4.43 -4.83 -5.44
C ASN A 70 -5.28 -3.72 -4.82
N TYR A 71 -6.42 -3.39 -5.41
CA TYR A 71 -7.38 -2.45 -4.81
C TYR A 71 -7.92 -2.98 -3.48
N PHE A 72 -8.35 -4.25 -3.44
CA PHE A 72 -8.81 -4.88 -2.20
C PHE A 72 -7.70 -4.90 -1.14
N MET A 73 -6.47 -5.26 -1.52
CA MET A 73 -5.32 -5.25 -0.62
C MET A 73 -5.10 -3.84 -0.04
N LEU A 74 -4.99 -2.82 -0.88
CA LEU A 74 -4.78 -1.44 -0.43
C LEU A 74 -5.90 -0.93 0.46
N GLN A 75 -7.15 -1.21 0.12
CA GLN A 75 -8.29 -0.72 0.89
C GLN A 75 -8.35 -1.33 2.29
N ASN A 76 -7.92 -2.59 2.44
CA ASN A 76 -8.13 -3.36 3.66
C ASN A 76 -6.83 -3.64 4.45
N HIS A 77 -5.66 -3.29 3.92
CA HIS A 77 -4.38 -3.66 4.56
C HIS A 77 -4.29 -3.21 6.02
N GLY A 78 -4.81 -2.03 6.40
CA GLY A 78 -4.77 -1.56 7.79
C GLY A 78 -5.47 -2.51 8.77
N VAL A 79 -6.62 -3.10 8.39
CA VAL A 79 -7.31 -4.09 9.23
C VAL A 79 -6.53 -5.42 9.28
N PHE A 80 -5.88 -5.80 8.17
CA PHE A 80 -5.08 -7.02 8.10
C PHE A 80 -3.75 -6.90 8.87
N GLN A 81 -3.08 -5.76 8.80
CA GLN A 81 -1.89 -5.41 9.57
C GLN A 81 -2.22 -5.34 11.07
N GLY A 82 -3.44 -4.93 11.42
CA GLY A 82 -3.97 -4.96 12.78
C GLY A 82 -3.83 -6.30 13.50
N TYR A 83 -3.80 -7.43 12.77
CA TYR A 83 -3.52 -8.76 13.33
C TYR A 83 -2.23 -8.84 14.16
N TYR A 84 -1.26 -7.98 13.86
CA TYR A 84 0.04 -7.95 14.54
C TYR A 84 0.08 -7.04 15.76
N PHE A 85 -0.82 -6.04 15.90
CA PHE A 85 -0.71 -5.05 16.99
C PHE A 85 -2.02 -4.61 17.66
N PHE A 86 -3.20 -4.87 17.10
CA PHE A 86 -4.48 -4.42 17.67
C PHE A 86 -4.70 -4.90 19.12
N HIS A 87 -4.31 -6.14 19.42
CA HIS A 87 -4.38 -6.69 20.78
C HIS A 87 -3.48 -5.98 21.80
N HIS A 88 -2.46 -5.24 21.36
CA HIS A 88 -1.63 -4.41 22.25
C HIS A 88 -2.26 -3.05 22.57
N ILE A 89 -3.26 -2.63 21.78
CA ILE A 89 -3.96 -1.34 21.94
C ILE A 89 -5.46 -1.52 22.29
N GLY A 90 -5.88 -2.73 22.65
CA GLY A 90 -7.24 -3.04 23.10
C GLY A 90 -8.26 -3.19 21.97
N LEU A 91 -7.81 -3.38 20.72
CA LEU A 91 -8.64 -3.66 19.56
C LEU A 91 -8.66 -5.15 19.23
N ASP A 92 -9.61 -5.57 18.41
CA ASP A 92 -9.78 -6.97 18.00
C ASP A 92 -8.69 -7.40 17.01
N ARG A 93 -7.82 -8.32 17.45
CA ARG A 93 -6.77 -8.90 16.61
C ARG A 93 -7.30 -9.56 15.35
N ASP A 94 -8.45 -10.21 15.45
CA ASP A 94 -9.01 -11.03 14.38
C ASP A 94 -10.04 -10.25 13.55
N ALA A 95 -10.04 -8.91 13.63
CA ALA A 95 -10.95 -8.04 12.86
C ALA A 95 -10.94 -8.31 11.34
N ARG A 96 -9.79 -8.77 10.80
CA ARG A 96 -9.67 -9.19 9.40
C ARG A 96 -10.60 -10.36 9.02
N ASP A 97 -11.04 -11.17 9.99
CA ASP A 97 -11.88 -12.34 9.76
C ASP A 97 -13.28 -11.98 9.22
N ALA A 98 -13.68 -10.70 9.32
CA ALA A 98 -14.83 -10.17 8.59
C ALA A 98 -14.74 -10.38 7.06
N PHE A 99 -13.53 -10.59 6.53
CA PHE A 99 -13.25 -10.81 5.11
C PHE A 99 -12.86 -12.25 4.78
N ARG A 100 -13.01 -13.20 5.72
CA ARG A 100 -12.45 -14.56 5.61
C ARG A 100 -12.88 -15.33 4.35
N ASP A 101 -14.08 -15.06 3.84
CA ASP A 101 -14.63 -15.70 2.64
C ASP A 101 -14.31 -14.93 1.33
N HIS A 102 -13.59 -13.81 1.41
CA HIS A 102 -13.21 -13.02 0.23
C HIS A 102 -12.01 -13.66 -0.51
N GLU A 103 -12.06 -13.72 -1.84
CA GLU A 103 -11.02 -14.36 -2.66
C GLU A 103 -9.61 -13.75 -2.49
N HIS A 104 -9.54 -12.48 -2.09
CA HIS A 104 -8.31 -11.74 -1.86
C HIS A 104 -7.87 -11.67 -0.39
N PHE A 105 -8.51 -12.43 0.51
CA PHE A 105 -8.14 -12.50 1.93
C PHE A 105 -6.67 -12.91 2.10
N GLU A 106 -6.30 -14.08 1.56
CA GLU A 106 -4.94 -14.62 1.74
C GLU A 106 -3.90 -13.72 1.08
N TYR A 107 -4.22 -13.14 -0.07
CA TYR A 107 -3.36 -12.19 -0.76
C TYR A 107 -3.03 -10.97 0.11
N THR A 108 -4.03 -10.41 0.78
CA THR A 108 -3.86 -9.24 1.66
C THR A 108 -3.15 -9.63 2.96
N ALA A 109 -3.46 -10.81 3.51
CA ALA A 109 -2.76 -11.34 4.68
C ALA A 109 -1.26 -11.55 4.40
N GLN A 110 -0.91 -12.05 3.21
CA GLN A 110 0.49 -12.22 2.79
C GLN A 110 1.20 -10.88 2.60
N PHE A 111 0.54 -9.87 2.02
CA PHE A 111 1.10 -8.51 1.95
C PHE A 111 1.51 -8.03 3.35
N CYS A 112 0.59 -8.13 4.30
CA CYS A 112 0.85 -7.69 5.66
C CYS A 112 1.96 -8.51 6.33
N HIS A 113 1.94 -9.83 6.16
CA HIS A 113 2.91 -10.72 6.78
C HIS A 113 4.33 -10.55 6.26
N LEU A 114 4.49 -10.49 4.94
CA LEU A 114 5.78 -10.55 4.28
C LEU A 114 6.45 -9.17 4.19
N TYR A 115 5.67 -8.10 4.09
CA TYR A 115 6.19 -6.78 3.76
C TYR A 115 5.83 -5.76 4.82
N ASP A 116 4.55 -5.38 4.91
CA ASP A 116 4.08 -4.22 5.68
C ASP A 116 4.50 -4.26 7.17
N GLN A 117 4.03 -5.25 7.94
CA GLN A 117 4.35 -5.34 9.38
C GLN A 117 5.87 -5.46 9.66
N SER A 118 6.65 -5.94 8.69
CA SER A 118 8.10 -6.15 8.85
C SER A 118 8.93 -4.92 8.45
N SER A 119 8.30 -3.84 7.99
CA SER A 119 8.95 -2.65 7.44
C SER A 119 9.09 -1.51 8.46
N PHE A 120 9.48 -1.85 9.69
CA PHE A 120 9.77 -0.89 10.74
C PHE A 120 11.20 -1.04 11.30
N ASP A 121 12.12 -1.56 10.49
CA ASP A 121 13.47 -1.93 10.92
C ASP A 121 14.47 -0.77 10.66
N PRO A 122 15.03 -0.14 11.71
CA PRO A 122 15.96 0.98 11.54
C PRO A 122 17.31 0.57 10.90
N ASN A 123 17.59 -0.73 10.78
CA ASN A 123 18.82 -1.24 10.17
C ASN A 123 18.62 -1.78 8.75
N TYR A 124 17.39 -1.76 8.22
CA TYR A 124 17.13 -2.29 6.89
C TYR A 124 17.55 -1.29 5.81
N GLU A 125 18.31 -1.76 4.82
CA GLU A 125 18.71 -0.95 3.68
C GLU A 125 17.65 -0.97 2.57
N SER A 126 16.89 0.13 2.50
CA SER A 126 15.90 0.40 1.47
C SER A 126 16.54 0.89 0.17
N LEU A 127 15.91 0.55 -0.96
CA LEU A 127 16.19 1.20 -2.24
C LEU A 127 15.68 2.65 -2.19
N PRO A 128 16.36 3.60 -2.85
CA PRO A 128 15.94 5.00 -2.85
C PRO A 128 14.65 5.19 -3.66
N LEU A 129 13.89 6.24 -3.36
CA LEU A 129 12.64 6.53 -4.07
C LEU A 129 12.84 6.63 -5.60
N GLU A 130 13.95 7.21 -6.03
CA GLU A 130 14.32 7.38 -7.44
C GLU A 130 14.38 6.05 -8.20
N PHE A 131 14.65 4.93 -7.52
CA PHE A 131 14.59 3.59 -8.10
C PHE A 131 13.16 3.21 -8.51
N PHE A 132 12.16 3.60 -7.71
CA PHE A 132 10.76 3.25 -7.92
C PHE A 132 10.01 4.25 -8.81
N GLU A 133 10.50 5.48 -8.95
CA GLU A 133 9.84 6.52 -9.76
C GLU A 133 9.47 6.07 -11.19
N PRO A 134 10.33 5.35 -11.94
CA PRO A 134 9.96 4.84 -13.26
C PRO A 134 8.77 3.86 -13.23
N MET A 135 8.69 3.00 -12.21
CA MET A 135 7.60 2.04 -12.04
C MET A 135 6.28 2.78 -11.75
N VAL A 136 6.31 3.75 -10.83
CA VAL A 136 5.14 4.58 -10.50
C VAL A 136 4.62 5.29 -11.74
N ARG A 137 5.52 5.91 -12.53
CA ARG A 137 5.14 6.60 -13.77
C ARG A 137 4.46 5.67 -14.76
N LYS A 138 4.98 4.46 -14.92
CA LYS A 138 4.44 3.46 -15.85
C LYS A 138 3.09 2.90 -15.39
N VAL A 139 2.94 2.56 -14.11
CA VAL A 139 1.67 2.06 -13.56
C VAL A 139 0.58 3.12 -13.63
N MET A 140 0.91 4.37 -13.33
CA MET A 140 -0.04 5.48 -13.30
C MET A 140 -0.14 6.26 -14.63
N GLU A 141 0.51 5.80 -15.70
CA GLU A 141 0.54 6.50 -16.99
C GLU A 141 -0.85 6.57 -17.62
N ARG A 142 -1.60 5.47 -17.53
CA ARG A 142 -2.93 5.34 -18.15
C ARG A 142 -3.89 4.61 -17.21
N PRO A 143 -5.07 5.17 -16.92
CA PRO A 143 -6.07 4.47 -16.15
C PRO A 143 -6.59 3.26 -16.95
N ARG A 144 -6.88 2.17 -16.24
CA ARG A 144 -7.59 0.97 -16.72
C ARG A 144 -9.10 1.20 -16.74
N ALA A 145 -9.61 2.01 -15.80
CA ALA A 145 -11.02 2.33 -15.69
C ALA A 145 -11.20 3.76 -15.16
N SER A 146 -11.91 4.60 -15.91
CA SER A 146 -12.28 5.95 -15.50
C SER A 146 -13.45 6.47 -16.32
N ILE A 147 -14.30 7.32 -15.73
CA ILE A 147 -15.35 8.05 -16.45
C ILE A 147 -14.81 9.02 -17.51
N TYR A 148 -13.50 9.29 -17.48
CA TYR A 148 -12.79 10.13 -18.44
C TYR A 148 -12.11 9.33 -19.54
N MET A 149 -12.33 8.02 -19.64
CA MET A 149 -11.87 7.22 -20.78
C MET A 149 -12.85 7.34 -21.95
N LYS A 150 -12.30 7.50 -23.16
CA LYS A 150 -13.04 7.39 -24.42
C LYS A 150 -13.30 5.92 -24.75
N GLU A 151 -14.23 5.67 -25.68
CA GLU A 151 -14.55 4.32 -26.18
C GLU A 151 -13.36 3.62 -26.85
N ASP A 152 -12.39 4.38 -27.36
CA ASP A 152 -11.15 3.88 -27.99
C ASP A 152 -10.03 3.54 -26.98
N GLY A 153 -10.27 3.74 -25.68
CA GLY A 153 -9.32 3.45 -24.61
C GLY A 153 -8.33 4.58 -24.29
N GLU A 154 -8.42 5.74 -24.95
CA GLU A 154 -7.63 6.92 -24.59
C GLU A 154 -8.27 7.73 -23.45
N THR A 155 -7.45 8.38 -22.63
CA THR A 155 -7.91 9.36 -21.64
C THR A 155 -8.33 10.67 -22.32
N ALA A 156 -9.47 11.24 -21.93
CA ALA A 156 -10.01 12.49 -22.47
C ALA A 156 -9.34 13.75 -21.90
N ILE A 157 -8.56 13.62 -20.82
CA ILE A 157 -7.83 14.68 -20.12
C ILE A 157 -6.38 14.28 -19.87
#